data_AF-A0A1M6G2D4-F1
#
_entry.id   AF-A0A1M6G2D4-F1
#
_cell.length_a   1.000
_cell.length_b   1.000
_cell.length_c   1.000
_cell.angle_alpha   90.00
_cell.angle_beta   90.00
_cell.angle_gamma   90.00
#
_symmetry.space_group_name_H-M   'P 1'
#
loop_
_entity.id
_entity.type
_entity.pdbx_description
1 polymer ?
#
loop_
_entity_poly.entity_id
_entity_poly.type
_entity_poly.pdbx_seq_one_letter_code
_entity_poly.pdbx_strand_id
1 'polypeptide(L)'
;MNNLKKSYVTCLIAIVIAIVITGIAICYFKYSDYDIKSEDDLLKVAQSINSENAERTGQFGENINWYYRKGVMVVNGEGEFDYAYRLEKDNQYDDLRIKVKWLVINEGITKLARASFGGFINLEMVLLPDSMTNLSVYSFRSCFKLKHITIPDNVKVITSGVFAYSGLIDVVIPDNTVRIKDCAFSDCYDLETIVLPDNIERVSRYAFGEGGYELGIVVKITWRGKSYSSTRDFYLDFEKNGGDTAKDED
;
A
#
# COMPACT_ATOMS: atom_id res chain seq x y z
N MET A 1 -4.30 54.07 28.70
CA MET A 1 -4.02 52.93 27.80
C MET A 1 -4.62 51.58 28.22
N ASN A 2 -5.18 51.39 29.43
CA ASN A 2 -5.72 50.09 29.86
C ASN A 2 -7.24 49.90 29.66
N ASN A 3 -8.02 50.96 29.45
CA ASN A 3 -9.48 50.83 29.27
C ASN A 3 -9.92 50.58 27.81
N LEU A 4 -9.16 51.03 26.81
CA LEU A 4 -9.42 50.64 25.42
C LEU A 4 -9.11 49.15 25.18
N LYS A 5 -7.99 48.63 25.70
CA LYS A 5 -7.66 47.19 25.57
C LYS A 5 -8.69 46.27 26.24
N LYS A 6 -9.27 46.69 27.38
CA LYS A 6 -10.35 45.92 28.05
C LYS A 6 -11.64 45.90 27.22
N SER A 7 -12.02 47.04 26.62
CA SER A 7 -13.23 47.17 25.78
C SER A 7 -13.14 46.33 24.51
N TYR A 8 -11.98 46.31 23.83
CA TYR A 8 -11.76 45.45 22.67
C TYR A 8 -11.80 43.96 23.02
N VAL A 9 -11.24 43.55 24.15
CA VAL A 9 -11.28 42.14 24.60
C VAL A 9 -12.69 41.70 24.97
N THR A 10 -13.48 42.54 25.65
CA THR A 10 -14.89 42.22 25.94
C THR A 10 -15.78 42.24 24.71
N CYS A 11 -15.49 43.10 23.72
CA CYS A 11 -16.23 43.14 22.45
C CYS A 11 -15.89 41.92 21.56
N LEU A 12 -14.62 41.51 21.51
CA LEU A 12 -14.21 40.27 20.83
C LEU A 12 -14.80 39.03 21.48
N ILE A 13 -14.84 38.95 22.82
CA ILE A 13 -15.47 37.82 23.53
C ILE A 13 -16.99 37.79 23.28
N ALA A 14 -17.66 38.94 23.25
CA ALA A 14 -19.09 39.02 22.92
C ALA A 14 -19.39 38.64 21.46
N ILE A 15 -18.52 38.99 20.52
CA ILE A 15 -18.63 38.59 19.09
C ILE A 15 -18.39 37.09 18.94
N VAL A 16 -17.41 36.51 19.64
CA VAL A 16 -17.15 35.06 19.65
C VAL A 16 -18.34 34.29 20.25
N ILE A 17 -18.97 34.80 21.31
CA ILE A 17 -20.15 34.17 21.93
C ILE A 17 -21.41 34.33 21.05
N ALA A 18 -21.58 35.47 20.37
CA ALA A 18 -22.70 35.68 19.45
C ALA A 18 -22.61 34.80 18.18
N ILE A 19 -21.39 34.54 17.67
CA ILE A 19 -21.16 33.62 16.55
C ILE A 19 -21.48 32.16 16.93
N VAL A 20 -21.29 31.78 18.20
CA VAL A 20 -21.63 30.43 18.71
C VAL A 20 -23.15 30.20 18.79
N ILE A 21 -23.97 31.27 18.82
CA ILE A 21 -25.44 31.16 18.98
C ILE A 21 -26.18 31.14 17.62
N THR A 22 -25.54 31.56 16.52
CA THR A 22 -26.15 31.52 15.18
C THR A 22 -25.51 30.46 14.28
N GLY A 23 -25.68 29.17 14.63
CA GLY A 23 -25.78 28.06 13.66
C GLY A 23 -24.64 27.83 12.65
N ILE A 24 -23.51 28.53 12.78
CA ILE A 24 -22.30 28.33 11.98
C ILE A 24 -21.20 28.07 12.99
N ALA A 25 -21.32 26.92 13.67
CA ALA A 25 -20.13 26.20 14.06
C ALA A 25 -19.31 26.07 12.78
N ILE A 26 -18.25 26.86 12.68
CA ILE A 26 -17.26 26.69 11.65
C ILE A 26 -16.91 25.20 11.71
N CYS A 27 -17.26 24.47 10.66
CA CYS A 27 -16.92 23.07 10.45
C CYS A 27 -15.40 22.91 10.26
N TYR A 28 -14.62 23.41 11.21
CA TYR A 28 -13.40 22.75 11.67
C TYR A 28 -13.76 21.55 12.54
N PHE A 29 -14.77 20.77 12.13
CA PHE A 29 -14.60 19.34 12.26
C PHE A 29 -13.30 19.07 11.52
N LYS A 30 -12.21 18.89 12.29
CA LYS A 30 -11.23 17.87 11.96
C LYS A 30 -12.00 16.80 11.20
N TYR A 31 -11.63 16.56 9.94
CA TYR A 31 -11.89 15.28 9.31
C TYR A 31 -11.36 14.26 10.31
N SER A 32 -12.19 13.79 11.24
CA SER A 32 -11.74 12.75 12.14
C SER A 32 -11.72 11.55 11.24
N ASP A 33 -10.52 11.27 10.73
CA ASP A 33 -10.21 10.00 10.12
C ASP A 33 -10.78 8.90 11.02
N TYR A 34 -11.19 7.79 10.42
CA TYR A 34 -11.54 6.63 11.21
C TYR A 34 -10.38 6.31 12.16
N ASP A 35 -10.70 5.91 13.38
CA ASP A 35 -9.69 5.47 14.37
C ASP A 35 -9.28 4.02 14.07
N ILE A 36 -8.65 3.80 12.91
CA ILE A 36 -8.22 2.48 12.43
C ILE A 36 -6.82 2.21 12.98
N LYS A 37 -6.72 1.23 13.89
CA LYS A 37 -5.45 0.81 14.51
C LYS A 37 -5.09 -0.64 14.18
N SER A 38 -5.99 -1.37 13.55
CA SER A 38 -5.85 -2.80 13.23
C SER A 38 -6.58 -3.16 11.93
N GLU A 39 -6.24 -4.32 11.37
CA GLU A 39 -6.94 -4.89 10.22
C GLU A 39 -8.43 -5.12 10.52
N ASP A 40 -8.77 -5.54 11.74
CA ASP A 40 -10.16 -5.72 12.19
C ASP A 40 -10.96 -4.41 12.18
N ASP A 41 -10.34 -3.30 12.60
CA ASP A 41 -10.97 -1.98 12.54
C ASP A 41 -11.21 -1.56 11.09
N LEU A 42 -10.21 -1.79 10.23
CA LEU A 42 -10.32 -1.50 8.81
C LEU A 42 -11.43 -2.32 8.15
N LEU A 43 -11.50 -3.62 8.43
CA LEU A 43 -12.53 -4.50 7.88
C LEU A 43 -13.94 -4.06 8.28
N LYS A 44 -14.16 -3.70 9.55
CA LYS A 44 -15.45 -3.17 10.04
C LYS A 44 -15.84 -1.87 9.34
N VAL A 45 -14.88 -0.95 9.17
CA VAL A 45 -15.13 0.31 8.46
C VAL A 45 -15.44 0.04 7.00
N ALA A 46 -14.66 -0.81 6.33
CA ALA A 46 -14.84 -1.15 4.92
C ALA A 46 -16.22 -1.76 4.64
N GLN A 47 -16.71 -2.66 5.52
CA GLN A 47 -18.06 -3.24 5.43
C GLN A 47 -19.18 -2.20 5.51
N SER A 48 -18.92 -1.04 6.11
CA SER A 48 -19.90 0.06 6.18
C SER A 48 -19.92 0.94 4.93
N ILE A 49 -18.92 0.85 4.04
CA ILE A 49 -18.76 1.74 2.90
C ILE A 49 -19.41 1.10 1.66
N ASN A 50 -20.29 1.85 1.00
CA ASN A 50 -21.00 1.42 -0.20
C ASN A 50 -21.31 2.60 -1.12
N SER A 51 -22.00 2.34 -2.23
CA SER A 51 -22.34 3.37 -3.23
C SER A 51 -23.21 4.51 -2.70
N GLU A 52 -23.96 4.31 -1.61
CA GLU A 52 -24.88 5.33 -1.08
C GLU A 52 -24.17 6.34 -0.17
N ASN A 53 -23.06 5.96 0.45
CA ASN A 53 -22.36 6.78 1.45
C ASN A 53 -20.92 7.15 1.09
N ALA A 54 -20.41 6.63 -0.02
CA ALA A 54 -19.08 6.96 -0.53
C ALA A 54 -18.98 8.43 -0.92
N GLU A 55 -17.84 9.05 -0.62
CA GLU A 55 -17.50 10.41 -1.07
C GLU A 55 -17.12 10.41 -2.54
N ARG A 56 -16.53 9.30 -3.01
CA ARG A 56 -16.16 9.09 -4.41
C ARG A 56 -16.34 7.63 -4.77
N THR A 57 -16.69 7.38 -6.01
CA THR A 57 -16.85 6.04 -6.57
C THR A 57 -16.22 5.97 -7.95
N GLY A 58 -15.96 4.76 -8.42
CA GLY A 58 -15.58 4.51 -9.80
C GLY A 58 -15.47 3.03 -10.09
N GLN A 59 -14.94 2.71 -11.27
CA GLN A 59 -14.85 1.35 -11.75
C GLN A 59 -13.47 1.06 -12.34
N PHE A 60 -13.06 -0.21 -12.23
CA PHE A 60 -11.94 -0.79 -12.95
C PHE A 60 -12.50 -1.82 -13.93
N GLY A 61 -12.66 -1.44 -15.20
CA GLY A 61 -13.44 -2.25 -16.14
C GLY A 61 -14.92 -2.30 -15.75
N GLU A 62 -15.63 -3.34 -16.17
CA GLU A 62 -17.10 -3.42 -16.01
C GLU A 62 -17.53 -4.06 -14.68
N ASN A 63 -16.72 -4.97 -14.13
CA ASN A 63 -17.12 -5.85 -13.03
C ASN A 63 -16.54 -5.47 -11.67
N ILE A 64 -15.71 -4.43 -11.62
CA ILE A 64 -14.99 -4.04 -10.40
C ILE A 64 -15.34 -2.59 -10.08
N ASN A 65 -15.99 -2.39 -8.95
CA ASN A 65 -16.37 -1.08 -8.43
C ASN A 65 -15.49 -0.73 -7.24
N TRP A 66 -15.20 0.55 -7.07
CA TRP A 66 -14.54 1.03 -5.87
C TRP A 66 -15.29 2.18 -5.23
N TYR A 67 -15.18 2.25 -3.91
CA TYR A 67 -15.82 3.25 -3.06
C TYR A 67 -14.76 3.85 -2.15
N TYR A 68 -14.70 5.17 -2.10
CA TYR A 68 -13.79 5.91 -1.24
C TYR A 68 -14.58 6.75 -0.24
N ARG A 69 -14.17 6.70 1.03
CA ARG A 69 -14.72 7.54 2.10
C ARG A 69 -13.69 7.73 3.19
N LYS A 70 -13.38 8.98 3.55
CA LYS A 70 -12.52 9.35 4.69
C LYS A 70 -11.22 8.51 4.79
N GLY A 71 -10.46 8.44 3.71
CA GLY A 71 -9.18 7.74 3.65
C GLY A 71 -9.26 6.23 3.38
N VAL A 72 -10.43 5.61 3.44
CA VAL A 72 -10.63 4.18 3.15
C VAL A 72 -11.14 4.02 1.72
N MET A 73 -10.44 3.19 0.93
CA MET A 73 -10.87 2.74 -0.38
C MET A 73 -11.24 1.25 -0.31
N VAL A 74 -12.46 0.92 -0.71
CA VAL A 74 -12.96 -0.47 -0.79
C VAL A 74 -13.15 -0.81 -2.26
N VAL A 75 -12.56 -1.92 -2.69
CA VAL A 75 -12.67 -2.46 -4.06
C VAL A 75 -13.47 -3.75 -4.00
N ASN A 76 -14.54 -3.80 -4.79
CA ASN A 76 -15.48 -4.91 -4.88
C ASN A 76 -15.59 -5.37 -6.33
N GLY A 77 -15.83 -6.66 -6.55
CA GLY A 77 -16.07 -7.20 -7.87
C GLY A 77 -15.51 -8.60 -8.03
N GLU A 78 -15.53 -9.09 -9.27
CA GLU A 78 -15.00 -10.40 -9.61
C GLU A 78 -14.04 -10.30 -10.79
N GLY A 79 -12.97 -11.11 -10.76
CA GLY A 79 -12.05 -11.28 -11.88
C GLY A 79 -10.76 -10.47 -11.80
N GLU A 80 -10.23 -10.09 -12.97
CA GLU A 80 -8.95 -9.40 -13.13
C GLU A 80 -9.15 -7.92 -13.47
N PHE A 81 -8.30 -7.06 -12.91
CA PHE A 81 -8.16 -5.68 -13.37
C PHE A 81 -7.45 -5.63 -14.74
N ASP A 82 -8.18 -5.40 -15.84
CA ASP A 82 -7.59 -5.20 -17.18
C ASP A 82 -7.42 -3.71 -17.55
N TYR A 83 -7.03 -2.86 -16.59
CA TYR A 83 -6.75 -1.45 -16.89
C TYR A 83 -5.27 -1.15 -16.72
N ALA A 84 -4.53 -1.14 -17.83
CA ALA A 84 -3.20 -0.59 -17.90
C ALA A 84 -3.28 0.92 -17.59
N TYR A 85 -2.88 1.32 -16.39
CA TYR A 85 -2.87 2.72 -16.00
C TYR A 85 -1.92 3.49 -16.93
N ARG A 86 -2.48 4.19 -17.91
CA ARG A 86 -1.77 5.26 -18.60
C ARG A 86 -1.68 6.43 -17.63
N LEU A 87 -0.48 6.97 -17.50
CA LEU A 87 -0.21 8.30 -16.95
C LEU A 87 -0.83 9.37 -17.88
N GLU A 88 -2.12 9.27 -18.18
CA GLU A 88 -2.83 10.32 -18.91
C GLU A 88 -3.08 11.48 -17.95
N LYS A 89 -2.82 12.67 -18.48
CA LYS A 89 -2.59 13.96 -17.82
C LYS A 89 -3.81 14.53 -17.08
N ASP A 90 -4.85 13.72 -16.90
CA ASP A 90 -6.15 14.09 -16.34
C ASP A 90 -6.83 12.88 -15.69
N ASN A 91 -6.06 12.02 -15.01
CA ASN A 91 -6.65 10.86 -14.35
C ASN A 91 -7.34 11.32 -13.06
N GLN A 92 -8.61 10.97 -12.94
CA GLN A 92 -9.47 11.20 -11.78
C GLN A 92 -8.94 10.64 -10.44
N TYR A 93 -7.78 9.99 -10.41
CA TYR A 93 -7.19 9.32 -9.24
C TYR A 93 -5.97 10.06 -8.66
N ASP A 94 -5.50 11.16 -9.26
CA ASP A 94 -4.32 11.88 -8.76
C ASP A 94 -4.51 12.40 -7.33
N ASP A 95 -5.72 12.83 -6.96
CA ASP A 95 -6.03 13.20 -5.58
C ASP A 95 -6.25 11.98 -4.67
N LEU A 96 -6.67 10.82 -5.20
CA LEU A 96 -6.84 9.60 -4.41
C LEU A 96 -5.49 9.04 -3.93
N ARG A 97 -4.43 9.16 -4.75
CA ARG A 97 -3.06 8.77 -4.39
C ARG A 97 -2.57 9.41 -3.09
N ILE A 98 -3.02 10.62 -2.80
CA ILE A 98 -2.65 11.36 -1.58
C ILE A 98 -3.71 11.29 -0.48
N LYS A 99 -4.92 10.81 -0.78
CA LYS A 99 -6.03 10.74 0.19
C LYS A 99 -6.22 9.35 0.78
N VAL A 100 -5.98 8.30 0.01
CA VAL A 100 -6.15 6.91 0.45
C VAL A 100 -5.05 6.55 1.44
N LYS A 101 -5.47 6.17 2.64
CA LYS A 101 -4.64 5.67 3.74
C LYS A 101 -4.85 4.18 3.96
N TRP A 102 -6.06 3.69 3.70
CA TRP A 102 -6.40 2.29 3.88
C TRP A 102 -7.06 1.75 2.62
N LEU A 103 -6.64 0.57 2.20
CA LEU A 103 -7.16 -0.12 1.04
C LEU A 103 -7.69 -1.50 1.44
N VAL A 104 -8.91 -1.81 1.02
CA VAL A 104 -9.49 -3.15 1.15
C VAL A 104 -9.87 -3.63 -0.23
N ILE A 105 -9.25 -4.73 -0.65
CA ILE A 105 -9.64 -5.48 -1.84
C ILE A 105 -10.43 -6.69 -1.36
N ASN A 106 -11.71 -6.77 -1.73
CA ASN A 106 -12.58 -7.85 -1.27
C ASN A 106 -12.43 -9.12 -2.13
N GLU A 107 -12.94 -10.23 -1.58
CA GLU A 107 -13.00 -11.53 -2.24
C GLU A 107 -13.64 -11.45 -3.64
N GLY A 108 -13.20 -12.35 -4.52
CA GLY A 108 -13.60 -12.40 -5.94
C GLY A 108 -12.61 -11.73 -6.88
N ILE A 109 -11.81 -10.79 -6.37
CA ILE A 109 -10.70 -10.20 -7.12
C ILE A 109 -9.50 -11.16 -7.10
N THR A 110 -9.04 -11.55 -8.29
CA THR A 110 -7.97 -12.56 -8.43
C THR A 110 -6.64 -11.96 -8.87
N LYS A 111 -6.67 -10.77 -9.48
CA LYS A 111 -5.48 -10.09 -10.02
C LYS A 111 -5.66 -8.58 -10.09
N LEU A 112 -4.62 -7.85 -9.70
CA LEU A 112 -4.54 -6.39 -9.82
C LEU A 112 -4.04 -5.97 -11.21
N ALA A 113 -4.27 -4.71 -11.60
CA ALA A 113 -3.70 -4.14 -12.82
C ALA A 113 -2.27 -3.67 -12.58
N ARG A 114 -1.51 -3.55 -13.66
CA ARG A 114 -0.18 -2.90 -13.63
C ARG A 114 -0.30 -1.51 -13.02
N ALA A 115 0.49 -1.27 -11.98
CA ALA A 115 0.56 0.00 -11.25
C ALA A 115 -0.78 0.48 -10.63
N SER A 116 -1.74 -0.40 -10.37
CA SER A 116 -3.10 -0.05 -9.89
C SER A 116 -3.11 0.86 -8.66
N PHE A 117 -2.22 0.64 -7.70
CA PHE A 117 -2.05 1.46 -6.48
C PHE A 117 -0.64 2.05 -6.37
N GLY A 118 0.08 2.12 -7.50
CA GLY A 118 1.42 2.68 -7.56
C GLY A 118 1.38 4.19 -7.29
N GLY A 119 2.14 4.65 -6.30
CA GLY A 119 2.23 6.04 -5.88
C GLY A 119 1.14 6.48 -4.90
N PHE A 120 0.48 5.54 -4.22
CA PHE A 120 -0.40 5.86 -3.10
C PHE A 120 0.45 6.22 -1.88
N ILE A 121 1.01 7.43 -1.89
CA ILE A 121 2.07 7.86 -0.97
C ILE A 121 1.65 7.91 0.50
N ASN A 122 0.34 7.97 0.76
CA ASN A 122 -0.23 7.99 2.11
C ASN A 122 -0.84 6.64 2.55
N LEU A 123 -0.73 5.59 1.72
CA LEU A 123 -1.24 4.26 2.04
C LEU A 123 -0.46 3.65 3.20
N GLU A 124 -1.15 3.33 4.28
CA GLU A 124 -0.60 2.83 5.55
C GLU A 124 -0.91 1.33 5.75
N MET A 125 -2.05 0.84 5.26
CA MET A 125 -2.49 -0.56 5.42
C MET A 125 -3.31 -1.03 4.23
N VAL A 126 -3.12 -2.29 3.85
CA VAL A 126 -3.80 -2.96 2.73
C VAL A 126 -4.31 -4.32 3.20
N LEU A 127 -5.59 -4.59 2.96
CA LEU A 127 -6.16 -5.94 3.07
C LEU A 127 -6.32 -6.51 1.66
N LEU A 128 -5.67 -7.63 1.41
CA LEU A 128 -5.77 -8.40 0.17
C LEU A 128 -6.61 -9.66 0.43
N PRO A 129 -7.43 -10.10 -0.53
CA PRO A 129 -8.29 -11.27 -0.36
C PRO A 129 -7.51 -12.57 -0.58
N ASP A 130 -8.02 -13.67 -0.04
CA ASP A 130 -7.44 -14.99 -0.26
C ASP A 130 -7.60 -15.44 -1.72
N SER A 131 -8.62 -14.93 -2.44
CA SER A 131 -8.79 -15.14 -3.87
C SER A 131 -7.66 -14.57 -4.74
N MET A 132 -6.78 -13.72 -4.18
CA MET A 132 -5.69 -13.08 -4.92
C MET A 132 -4.60 -14.09 -5.29
N THR A 133 -4.36 -14.25 -6.59
CA THR A 133 -3.33 -15.16 -7.11
C THR A 133 -2.12 -14.42 -7.68
N ASN A 134 -2.29 -13.14 -8.02
CA ASN A 134 -1.27 -12.34 -8.68
C ASN A 134 -1.32 -10.86 -8.26
N LEU A 135 -0.20 -10.37 -7.73
CA LEU A 135 0.04 -8.95 -7.56
C LEU A 135 0.77 -8.43 -8.81
N SER A 136 0.16 -7.51 -9.54
CA SER A 136 0.71 -7.05 -10.81
C SER A 136 1.95 -6.16 -10.66
N VAL A 137 2.67 -6.04 -11.77
CA VAL A 137 3.87 -5.22 -11.88
C VAL A 137 3.60 -3.80 -11.39
N TYR A 138 4.43 -3.33 -10.46
CA TYR A 138 4.34 -2.02 -9.81
C TYR A 138 3.05 -1.72 -9.01
N SER A 139 2.21 -2.71 -8.68
CA SER A 139 0.90 -2.46 -8.03
C SER A 139 0.98 -1.65 -6.73
N PHE A 140 2.06 -1.76 -5.95
CA PHE A 140 2.29 -0.99 -4.71
C PHE A 140 3.61 -0.20 -4.74
N ARG A 141 4.13 0.11 -5.93
CA ARG A 141 5.34 0.92 -6.08
C ARG A 141 5.16 2.29 -5.43
N SER A 142 6.16 2.80 -4.71
CA SER A 142 6.16 4.12 -4.09
C SER A 142 5.04 4.34 -3.04
N CYS A 143 4.60 3.28 -2.36
CA CYS A 143 3.73 3.38 -1.18
C CYS A 143 4.60 3.62 0.07
N PHE A 144 5.11 4.85 0.22
CA PHE A 144 6.14 5.19 1.23
C PHE A 144 5.70 4.99 2.70
N LYS A 145 4.39 5.02 2.96
CA LYS A 145 3.83 4.82 4.31
C LYS A 145 3.38 3.39 4.59
N LEU A 146 3.40 2.49 3.61
CA LEU A 146 2.98 1.11 3.80
C LEU A 146 4.10 0.37 4.53
N LYS A 147 3.91 0.11 5.83
CA LYS A 147 4.95 -0.47 6.70
C LYS A 147 4.90 -1.99 6.77
N HIS A 148 3.71 -2.56 6.66
CA HIS A 148 3.48 -3.99 6.69
C HIS A 148 2.48 -4.36 5.59
N ILE A 149 2.61 -5.58 5.08
CA ILE A 149 1.62 -6.16 4.17
C ILE A 149 1.57 -7.67 4.37
N THR A 150 0.37 -8.20 4.49
CA THR A 150 0.10 -9.64 4.42
C THR A 150 -0.08 -10.02 2.95
N ILE A 151 0.88 -10.77 2.39
CA ILE A 151 0.77 -11.29 1.02
C ILE A 151 -0.07 -12.57 1.08
N PRO A 152 -1.13 -12.72 0.26
CA PRO A 152 -2.00 -13.91 0.31
C PRO A 152 -1.26 -15.21 -0.05
N ASP A 153 -1.63 -16.30 0.61
CA ASP A 153 -1.01 -17.62 0.43
C ASP A 153 -1.17 -18.20 -0.98
N ASN A 154 -2.10 -17.68 -1.79
CA ASN A 154 -2.29 -18.15 -3.17
C ASN A 154 -1.37 -17.45 -4.18
N VAL A 155 -0.57 -16.46 -3.75
CA VAL A 155 0.38 -15.75 -4.63
C VAL A 155 1.57 -16.65 -4.95
N LYS A 156 1.69 -17.05 -6.22
CA LYS A 156 2.81 -17.88 -6.71
C LYS A 156 4.04 -17.07 -7.13
N VAL A 157 3.83 -15.83 -7.54
CA VAL A 157 4.88 -14.96 -8.09
C VAL A 157 4.76 -13.56 -7.52
N ILE A 158 5.83 -13.08 -6.90
CA ILE A 158 6.00 -11.67 -6.56
C ILE A 158 6.57 -10.96 -7.79
N THR A 159 5.77 -10.14 -8.45
CA THR A 159 6.10 -9.59 -9.78
C THR A 159 7.05 -8.40 -9.72
N SER A 160 7.54 -7.98 -10.89
CA SER A 160 8.59 -6.99 -11.01
C SER A 160 8.16 -5.65 -10.39
N GLY A 161 9.00 -5.11 -9.52
CA GLY A 161 8.80 -3.80 -8.88
C GLY A 161 7.53 -3.63 -8.06
N VAL A 162 6.81 -4.72 -7.72
CA VAL A 162 5.49 -4.64 -7.07
C VAL A 162 5.51 -3.79 -5.79
N PHE A 163 6.58 -3.85 -4.99
CA PHE A 163 6.78 -3.07 -3.77
C PHE A 163 7.96 -2.09 -3.86
N ALA A 164 8.50 -1.82 -5.06
CA ALA A 164 9.65 -0.93 -5.21
C ALA A 164 9.38 0.45 -4.59
N TYR A 165 10.33 1.02 -3.85
CA TYR A 165 10.19 2.29 -3.10
C TYR A 165 9.07 2.31 -2.05
N SER A 166 8.59 1.14 -1.60
CA SER A 166 7.63 1.10 -0.48
C SER A 166 8.33 1.34 0.85
N GLY A 167 7.55 1.68 1.87
CA GLY A 167 8.05 1.89 3.24
C GLY A 167 8.11 0.61 4.08
N LEU A 168 8.05 -0.58 3.47
CA LEU A 168 7.94 -1.85 4.19
C LEU A 168 9.11 -2.05 5.15
N ILE A 169 8.84 -2.57 6.35
CA ILE A 169 9.85 -2.81 7.39
C ILE A 169 10.22 -4.29 7.48
N ASP A 170 9.22 -5.15 7.37
CA ASP A 170 9.36 -6.60 7.35
C ASP A 170 8.41 -7.20 6.33
N VAL A 171 8.85 -8.30 5.72
CA VAL A 171 8.06 -9.05 4.75
C VAL A 171 8.24 -10.54 5.00
N VAL A 172 7.11 -11.24 5.12
CA VAL A 172 7.06 -12.70 5.06
C VAL A 172 6.52 -13.10 3.69
N ILE A 173 7.33 -13.79 2.92
CA ILE A 173 6.93 -14.33 1.62
C ILE A 173 6.16 -15.64 1.86
N PRO A 174 4.94 -15.81 1.32
CA PRO A 174 4.12 -16.99 1.59
C PRO A 174 4.73 -18.29 1.08
N ASP A 175 4.44 -19.40 1.77
CA ASP A 175 4.96 -20.75 1.51
C ASP A 175 4.69 -21.28 0.09
N ASN A 176 3.71 -20.71 -0.60
CA ASN A 176 3.36 -21.10 -1.96
C ASN A 176 4.10 -20.31 -3.04
N THR A 177 4.88 -19.29 -2.66
CA THR A 177 5.62 -18.44 -3.59
C THR A 177 6.80 -19.21 -4.18
N VAL A 178 6.82 -19.32 -5.50
CA VAL A 178 7.89 -20.02 -6.23
C VAL A 178 8.89 -19.06 -6.87
N ARG A 179 8.50 -17.80 -7.14
CA ARG A 179 9.37 -16.83 -7.82
C ARG A 179 9.22 -15.40 -7.27
N ILE A 180 10.36 -14.71 -7.13
CA ILE A 180 10.44 -13.26 -6.89
C ILE A 180 11.17 -12.61 -8.07
N LYS A 181 10.50 -11.69 -8.74
CA LYS A 181 10.97 -11.05 -9.98
C LYS A 181 11.85 -9.82 -9.74
N ASP A 182 12.43 -9.32 -10.83
CA ASP A 182 13.29 -8.13 -10.89
C ASP A 182 12.71 -6.95 -10.08
N CYS A 183 13.54 -6.38 -9.21
CA CYS A 183 13.24 -5.17 -8.43
C CYS A 183 11.99 -5.26 -7.53
N ALA A 184 11.45 -6.44 -7.25
CA ALA A 184 10.21 -6.61 -6.46
C ALA A 184 10.17 -5.76 -5.18
N PHE A 185 11.29 -5.65 -4.47
CA PHE A 185 11.47 -4.86 -3.25
C PHE A 185 12.64 -3.86 -3.40
N SER A 186 12.90 -3.37 -4.62
CA SER A 186 14.01 -2.43 -4.81
C SER A 186 13.75 -1.13 -4.05
N ASP A 187 14.82 -0.54 -3.51
CA ASP A 187 14.75 0.77 -2.85
C ASP A 187 13.73 0.84 -1.69
N CYS A 188 13.41 -0.28 -1.05
CA CYS A 188 12.66 -0.31 0.21
C CYS A 188 13.62 0.03 1.35
N TYR A 189 13.94 1.32 1.53
CA TYR A 189 15.01 1.77 2.44
C TYR A 189 14.75 1.46 3.92
N ASP A 190 13.49 1.23 4.30
CA ASP A 190 13.09 0.88 5.67
C ASP A 190 13.04 -0.65 5.90
N LEU A 191 13.27 -1.47 4.86
CA LEU A 191 13.08 -2.92 4.91
C LEU A 191 14.26 -3.60 5.63
N GLU A 192 14.01 -4.06 6.86
CA GLU A 192 15.01 -4.67 7.71
C GLU A 192 15.10 -6.18 7.51
N THR A 193 13.95 -6.86 7.37
CA THR A 193 13.88 -8.33 7.32
C THR A 193 12.97 -8.84 6.21
N ILE A 194 13.46 -9.85 5.48
CA ILE A 194 12.65 -10.65 4.55
C ILE A 194 12.77 -12.13 4.92
N VAL A 195 11.64 -12.81 5.09
CA VAL A 195 11.58 -14.26 5.29
C VAL A 195 11.10 -14.90 4.00
N LEU A 196 11.91 -15.81 3.46
CA LEU A 196 11.64 -16.56 2.24
C LEU A 196 11.19 -17.99 2.57
N PRO A 197 10.26 -18.56 1.79
CA PRO A 197 9.85 -19.94 1.99
C PRO A 197 10.90 -20.91 1.45
N ASP A 198 10.88 -22.14 1.95
CA ASP A 198 11.91 -23.13 1.64
C ASP A 198 11.87 -23.66 0.19
N ASN A 199 10.71 -23.52 -0.46
CA ASN A 199 10.41 -23.95 -1.83
C ASN A 199 10.65 -22.87 -2.89
N ILE A 200 11.17 -21.68 -2.53
CA ILE A 200 11.46 -20.64 -3.52
C ILE A 200 12.47 -21.15 -4.55
N GLU A 201 12.11 -21.09 -5.83
CA GLU A 201 12.92 -21.64 -6.93
C GLU A 201 13.78 -20.57 -7.61
N ARG A 202 13.25 -19.36 -7.71
CA ARG A 202 13.91 -18.24 -8.40
C ARG A 202 13.73 -16.94 -7.65
N VAL A 203 14.84 -16.23 -7.45
CA VAL A 203 14.89 -14.87 -6.92
C VAL A 203 15.80 -14.08 -7.83
N SER A 204 15.23 -13.17 -8.61
CA SER A 204 16.01 -12.32 -9.52
C SER A 204 17.11 -11.57 -8.78
N ARG A 205 18.29 -11.44 -9.39
CA ARG A 205 19.45 -10.69 -8.87
C ARG A 205 19.11 -9.30 -8.30
N TYR A 206 18.10 -8.61 -8.82
CA TYR A 206 17.74 -7.26 -8.38
C TYR A 206 16.53 -7.21 -7.44
N ALA A 207 15.98 -8.35 -7.02
CA ALA A 207 14.75 -8.40 -6.22
C ALA A 207 14.82 -7.51 -4.96
N PHE A 208 16.00 -7.43 -4.34
CA PHE A 208 16.27 -6.68 -3.09
C PHE A 208 17.33 -5.57 -3.27
N GLY A 209 17.55 -5.09 -4.50
CA GLY A 209 18.62 -4.14 -4.83
C GLY A 209 18.25 -2.66 -4.61
N GLU A 210 19.23 -1.78 -4.63
CA GLU A 210 19.03 -0.32 -4.73
C GLU A 210 19.23 0.10 -6.18
N GLY A 211 18.35 0.93 -6.76
CA GLY A 211 18.60 1.63 -8.03
C GLY A 211 19.03 0.77 -9.23
N GLY A 212 18.67 -0.52 -9.28
CA GLY A 212 19.12 -1.45 -10.33
C GLY A 212 20.55 -1.98 -10.16
N TYR A 213 21.18 -1.77 -9.00
CA TYR A 213 22.46 -2.38 -8.63
C TYR A 213 22.24 -3.73 -7.94
N GLU A 214 23.17 -4.67 -8.16
CA GLU A 214 23.06 -6.07 -7.72
C GLU A 214 23.13 -6.25 -6.20
N LEU A 215 23.68 -5.29 -5.47
CA LEU A 215 24.03 -5.42 -4.06
C LEU A 215 23.46 -4.24 -3.27
N GLY A 216 22.25 -4.43 -2.71
CA GLY A 216 21.55 -3.45 -1.90
C GLY A 216 22.10 -3.28 -0.48
N ILE A 217 21.46 -2.39 0.28
CA ILE A 217 21.69 -2.11 1.71
C ILE A 217 21.57 -3.42 2.52
N VAL A 218 22.25 -3.51 3.66
CA VAL A 218 22.26 -4.69 4.56
C VAL A 218 20.82 -5.08 4.94
N VAL A 219 20.27 -6.09 4.24
CA VAL A 219 18.97 -6.73 4.50
C VAL A 219 19.21 -8.03 5.26
N LYS A 220 18.44 -8.28 6.32
CA LYS A 220 18.39 -9.61 6.95
C LYS A 220 17.46 -10.50 6.14
N ILE A 221 18.02 -11.39 5.34
CA ILE A 221 17.25 -12.41 4.62
C ILE A 221 17.24 -13.68 5.46
N THR A 222 16.09 -14.32 5.62
CA THR A 222 15.98 -15.66 6.24
C THR A 222 15.45 -16.65 5.23
N TRP A 223 16.16 -17.75 5.02
CA TRP A 223 15.77 -18.82 4.10
C TRP A 223 16.27 -20.16 4.65
N ARG A 224 15.41 -21.19 4.69
CA ARG A 224 15.74 -22.53 5.25
C ARG A 224 16.35 -22.47 6.65
N GLY A 225 15.81 -21.59 7.49
CA GLY A 225 16.27 -21.35 8.86
C GLY A 225 17.64 -20.66 8.98
N LYS A 226 18.30 -20.32 7.87
CA LYS A 226 19.56 -19.56 7.86
C LYS A 226 19.27 -18.07 7.68
N SER A 227 19.97 -17.23 8.43
CA SER A 227 19.94 -15.78 8.26
C SER A 227 21.19 -15.28 7.53
N TYR A 228 20.99 -14.35 6.60
CA TYR A 228 22.02 -13.68 5.81
C TYR A 228 21.96 -12.19 6.13
N SER A 229 23.12 -11.58 6.41
CA SER A 229 23.24 -10.12 6.61
C SER A 229 23.67 -9.39 5.33
N SER A 230 23.72 -10.09 4.20
CA SER A 230 23.97 -9.47 2.91
C SER A 230 23.18 -10.20 1.82
N THR A 231 22.64 -9.43 0.88
CA THR A 231 22.00 -9.96 -0.34
C THR A 231 22.98 -10.82 -1.14
N ARG A 232 24.26 -10.43 -1.17
CA ARG A 232 25.35 -11.20 -1.79
C ARG A 232 25.46 -12.62 -1.25
N ASP A 233 25.56 -12.76 0.08
CA ASP A 233 25.78 -14.07 0.70
C ASP A 233 24.55 -14.96 0.55
N PHE A 234 23.35 -14.36 0.57
CA PHE A 234 22.12 -15.04 0.22
C PHE A 234 22.19 -15.59 -1.21
N TYR A 235 22.44 -14.75 -2.23
CA TYR A 235 22.47 -15.21 -3.62
C TYR A 235 23.54 -16.27 -3.89
N LEU A 236 24.74 -16.12 -3.31
CA LEU A 236 25.80 -17.12 -3.45
C LEU A 236 25.43 -18.48 -2.87
N ASP A 237 24.67 -18.51 -1.78
CA ASP A 237 24.18 -19.76 -1.18
C ASP A 237 22.96 -20.29 -1.93
N PHE A 238 22.06 -19.41 -2.37
CA PHE A 238 20.87 -19.75 -3.14
C PHE A 238 21.23 -20.47 -4.45
N GLU A 239 22.18 -19.92 -5.22
CA GLU A 239 22.69 -20.52 -6.47
C GLU A 239 23.36 -21.88 -6.22
N LYS A 240 24.18 -22.00 -5.17
CA LYS A 240 24.83 -23.27 -4.80
C LYS A 240 23.83 -24.36 -4.46
N ASN A 241 22.66 -23.99 -3.97
CA ASN A 241 21.58 -24.89 -3.58
C ASN A 241 20.51 -25.04 -4.67
N GLY A 242 20.83 -24.68 -5.92
CA GLY A 242 19.98 -24.92 -7.11
C GLY A 242 18.95 -23.84 -7.40
N GLY A 243 19.00 -22.71 -6.68
CA GLY A 243 18.15 -21.55 -6.96
C GLY A 243 18.62 -20.77 -8.20
N ASP A 244 17.67 -20.22 -8.96
CA ASP A 244 17.94 -19.40 -10.14
C ASP A 244 17.91 -17.90 -9.81
N THR A 245 18.91 -17.15 -10.29
CA THR A 245 19.06 -15.71 -10.07
C THR A 245 19.14 -14.91 -11.37
N ALA A 246 18.86 -15.54 -12.51
CA ALA A 246 18.88 -14.88 -13.81
C ALA A 246 17.97 -13.64 -13.83
N LYS A 247 18.32 -12.67 -14.69
CA LYS A 247 17.41 -11.55 -14.97
C LYS A 247 16.16 -12.14 -15.62
N ASP A 248 14.99 -11.72 -15.19
CA ASP A 248 13.77 -12.08 -15.91
C ASP A 248 13.77 -11.36 -17.27
N GLU A 249 13.52 -12.10 -18.34
CA GLU A 249 13.17 -11.51 -19.63
C GLU A 249 11.67 -11.15 -19.56
N ASP A 250 11.34 -9.88 -19.84
CA ASP A 250 9.99 -9.29 -19.75
C ASP A 250 8.97 -9.98 -20.67
#